data_AF-A0A6L9ZBW9-F1
#
_entry.id   AF-A0A6L9ZBW9-F1
#
_cell.length_a   1.000
_cell.length_b   1.000
_cell.length_c   1.000
_cell.angle_alpha   90.00
_cell.angle_beta   90.00
_cell.angle_gamma   90.00
#
_symmetry.space_group_name_H-M   'P 1'
#
loop_
_entity.id
_entity.type
_entity.pdbx_description
1 polymer ?
#
loop_
_entity_poly.entity_id
_entity_poly.type
_entity_poly.pdbx_seq_one_letter_code
_entity_poly.pdbx_strand_id
1 'polypeptide(L)'
;MAELKNAPSAKRHKLDCIPAFPGLMTLIRVHSERQVHRATIIEVSHETRYYVASFIETAEEFAQRIRGYWGVENKVHYVRIGDSI
;
A
#
# COMPACT_ATOMS: atom_id res chain seq x y z
N MET A 1 -11.59 18.56 36.06
CA MET A 1 -11.05 19.18 34.83
C MET A 1 -9.56 18.86 34.76
N ALA A 2 -9.21 17.70 34.21
CA ALA A 2 -7.82 17.28 34.06
C ALA A 2 -7.34 17.61 32.64
N GLU A 3 -6.22 18.32 32.59
CA GLU A 3 -5.53 18.83 31.40
C GLU A 3 -4.98 17.67 30.56
N LEU A 4 -5.45 17.50 29.32
CA LEU A 4 -4.86 16.59 28.33
C LEU A 4 -3.56 17.22 27.78
N LYS A 5 -2.48 17.15 28.54
CA LYS A 5 -1.13 17.50 28.06
C LYS A 5 -0.47 16.28 27.43
N ASN A 6 -0.03 16.49 26.18
CA ASN A 6 0.91 15.68 25.40
C ASN A 6 0.34 14.50 24.60
N ALA A 7 -0.43 14.83 23.55
CA ALA A 7 -0.38 14.03 22.33
C ALA A 7 0.95 14.36 21.60
N PRO A 8 1.72 13.36 21.11
CA PRO A 8 2.92 13.64 20.33
C PRO A 8 2.52 14.48 19.11
N SER A 9 3.16 15.65 18.98
CA SER A 9 3.00 16.54 17.83
C SER A 9 3.31 15.73 16.57
N ALA A 10 2.27 15.45 15.77
CA ALA A 10 2.42 14.72 14.51
C ALA A 10 3.47 15.43 13.66
N LYS A 11 4.54 14.72 13.26
CA LYS A 11 5.56 15.24 12.34
C LYS A 11 4.85 15.83 11.12
N ARG A 12 4.91 17.15 10.98
CA ARG A 12 4.27 17.87 9.89
C ARG A 12 5.28 17.97 8.75
N HIS A 13 5.11 17.14 7.73
CA HIS A 13 5.90 17.26 6.51
C HIS A 13 5.46 18.52 5.76
N LYS A 14 6.41 19.42 5.46
CA LYS A 14 6.17 20.51 4.52
C LYS A 14 6.05 19.91 3.13
N LEU A 15 4.92 20.11 2.48
CA LEU A 15 4.61 19.59 1.13
C LEU A 15 4.85 20.65 0.05
N ASP A 16 5.58 21.71 0.39
CA ASP A 16 5.70 22.97 -0.37
C ASP A 16 6.29 22.79 -1.79
N CYS A 17 6.84 21.62 -2.11
CA CYS A 17 7.40 21.28 -3.42
C CYS A 17 6.64 20.17 -4.16
N ILE A 18 5.44 19.79 -3.70
CA ILE A 18 4.62 18.81 -4.42
C ILE A 18 3.87 19.54 -5.54
N PRO A 19 4.07 19.18 -6.82
CA PRO A 19 3.31 19.78 -7.90
C PRO A 19 1.83 19.51 -7.71
N ALA A 20 0.98 20.41 -8.21
CA ALA A 20 -0.44 20.11 -8.30
C ALA A 20 -0.65 18.81 -9.10
N PHE A 21 -1.68 18.06 -8.73
CA PHE A 21 -2.16 16.91 -9.50
C PHE A 21 -3.50 17.30 -10.12
N PRO A 22 -3.51 17.98 -11.29
CA PRO A 22 -4.75 18.38 -11.94
C PRO A 22 -5.64 17.18 -12.19
N GLY A 23 -6.91 17.31 -11.83
CA GLY A 23 -7.88 16.22 -11.98
C GLY A 23 -7.75 15.11 -10.94
N LEU A 24 -6.94 15.27 -9.87
CA LEU A 24 -6.98 14.34 -8.73
C LEU A 24 -8.38 14.34 -8.09
N MET A 25 -9.00 13.15 -8.03
CA MET A 25 -10.35 12.98 -7.48
C MET A 25 -10.38 12.05 -6.27
N THR A 26 -9.48 11.07 -6.22
CA THR A 26 -9.55 10.00 -5.21
C THR A 26 -8.17 9.72 -4.62
N LEU A 27 -8.10 9.64 -3.29
CA LEU A 27 -6.98 9.08 -2.54
C LEU A 27 -7.37 7.70 -2.04
N ILE A 28 -6.58 6.68 -2.41
CA ILE A 28 -6.81 5.29 -2.01
C ILE A 28 -5.73 4.89 -1.01
N ARG A 29 -6.13 4.28 0.11
CA ARG A 29 -5.22 3.65 1.07
C ARG A 29 -5.45 2.14 1.06
N VAL A 30 -4.40 1.38 0.75
CA VAL A 30 -4.40 -0.08 0.85
C VAL A 30 -3.57 -0.48 2.05
N HIS A 31 -4.20 -1.20 2.98
CA HIS A 31 -3.51 -1.90 4.05
C HIS A 31 -3.43 -3.37 3.68
N SER A 32 -2.23 -3.94 3.65
CA SER A 32 -2.00 -5.35 3.34
C SER A 32 -1.32 -6.03 4.51
N GLU A 33 -1.80 -7.23 4.83
CA GLU A 33 -1.11 -8.20 5.67
C GLU A 33 -0.57 -9.31 4.78
N ARG A 34 0.67 -9.71 5.01
CA ARG A 34 1.29 -10.87 4.35
C ARG A 34 1.78 -11.84 5.41
N GLN A 35 1.34 -13.09 5.27
CA GLN A 35 1.79 -14.22 6.08
C GLN A 35 2.72 -15.11 5.25
N VAL A 36 3.90 -15.41 5.77
CA VAL A 36 4.87 -16.33 5.16
C VAL A 36 5.07 -17.52 6.11
N HIS A 37 4.69 -18.71 5.63
CA HIS A 37 4.76 -19.94 6.41
C HIS A 37 6.10 -20.62 6.15
N ARG A 38 6.92 -20.80 7.19
CA ARG A 38 8.23 -21.48 7.13
C ARG A 38 8.29 -22.56 8.20
N ALA A 39 8.10 -23.82 7.78
CA ALA A 39 8.03 -24.98 8.67
C ALA A 39 7.05 -24.75 9.83
N THR A 40 7.56 -24.48 11.04
CA THR A 40 6.80 -24.24 12.28
C THR A 40 6.55 -22.77 12.59
N ILE A 41 7.06 -21.83 11.80
CA ILE A 41 6.95 -20.39 12.04
C ILE A 41 6.05 -19.73 10.99
N ILE A 42 5.17 -18.84 11.45
CA ILE A 42 4.39 -17.93 10.60
C ILE A 42 4.94 -16.52 10.82
N GLU A 43 5.56 -15.97 9.78
CA GLU A 43 6.02 -14.58 9.76
C GLU A 43 4.88 -13.70 9.23
N VAL A 44 4.41 -12.73 10.04
CA VAL A 44 3.37 -11.77 9.64
C VAL A 44 3.99 -10.40 9.42
N SER A 45 3.65 -9.76 8.31
CA SER A 45 4.11 -8.41 7.96
C SER A 45 2.94 -7.55 7.50
N HIS A 46 3.01 -6.25 7.80
CA HIS A 46 1.99 -5.27 7.43
C HIS A 46 2.59 -4.17 6.58
N GLU A 47 1.82 -3.68 5.62
CA GLU A 47 2.24 -2.58 4.75
C GLU A 47 1.06 -1.67 4.41
N THR A 48 1.33 -0.37 4.34
CA THR A 48 0.35 0.62 3.89
C THR A 48 0.86 1.30 2.63
N ARG A 49 0.07 1.21 1.56
CA ARG A 49 0.34 1.90 0.29
C ARG A 49 -0.74 2.93 0.02
N TYR A 50 -0.35 4.05 -0.57
CA TYR A 50 -1.27 5.10 -1.00
C TYR A 50 -1.22 5.22 -2.52
N TYR A 51 -2.39 5.30 -3.13
CA TYR A 51 -2.55 5.54 -4.56
C TYR A 51 -3.43 6.77 -4.76
N VAL A 52 -3.29 7.39 -5.92
CA VAL A 52 -4.09 8.54 -6.34
C VAL A 52 -4.73 8.24 -7.68
N ALA A 53 -5.97 8.68 -7.88
CA ALA A 53 -6.69 8.49 -9.13
C ALA A 53 -7.42 9.77 -9.56
N SER A 54 -7.51 9.97 -10.87
CA SER A 54 -8.20 11.11 -11.48
C SER A 54 -9.67 10.83 -11.81
N PHE A 55 -10.23 9.77 -11.21
CA PHE A 55 -11.60 9.33 -11.38
C PHE A 55 -12.12 8.77 -10.05
N ILE A 56 -13.45 8.62 -9.98
CA ILE A 56 -14.15 8.14 -8.80
C ILE A 56 -14.68 6.74 -9.09
N GLU A 57 -14.33 5.81 -8.23
CA GLU A 57 -14.81 4.42 -8.22
C GLU A 57 -14.96 3.97 -6.77
N THR A 58 -15.59 2.82 -6.58
CA THR A 58 -15.71 2.19 -5.27
C THR A 58 -14.37 1.59 -4.82
N ALA A 59 -14.22 1.39 -3.50
CA ALA A 59 -13.04 0.73 -2.96
C ALA A 59 -12.85 -0.70 -3.51
N GLU A 60 -13.95 -1.39 -3.84
CA GLU A 60 -13.91 -2.73 -4.41
C GLU A 60 -13.34 -2.73 -5.83
N GLU A 61 -13.81 -1.84 -6.69
CA GLU A 61 -13.30 -1.68 -8.07
C GLU A 61 -11.81 -1.32 -8.07
N PHE A 62 -11.39 -0.38 -7.22
CA PHE A 62 -9.97 -0.07 -7.03
C PHE A 62 -9.19 -1.29 -6.56
N ALA A 63 -9.72 -2.07 -5.60
CA ALA A 63 -9.04 -3.26 -5.11
C ALA A 63 -8.88 -4.33 -6.21
N GLN A 64 -9.89 -4.51 -7.08
CA GLN A 64 -9.81 -5.41 -8.23
C GLN A 64 -8.74 -4.93 -9.23
N ARG A 65 -8.71 -3.63 -9.55
CA ARG A 65 -7.70 -3.04 -10.45
C ARG A 65 -6.28 -3.18 -9.91
N ILE A 66 -6.06 -2.83 -8.64
CA ILE A 66 -4.75 -2.91 -7.97
C ILE A 66 -4.26 -4.37 -7.96
N ARG A 67 -5.13 -5.33 -7.61
CA ARG A 67 -4.78 -6.76 -7.66
C ARG A 67 -4.51 -7.25 -9.09
N GLY A 68 -5.32 -6.79 -10.05
CA GLY A 68 -5.16 -7.14 -11.46
C GLY A 68 -3.80 -6.70 -12.00
N TYR A 69 -3.34 -5.49 -11.65
CA TYR A 69 -2.03 -4.98 -12.02
C TYR A 69 -0.89 -5.87 -11.49
N TRP A 70 -0.94 -6.28 -10.21
CA TRP A 70 0.05 -7.21 -9.63
C TRP A 70 0.03 -8.59 -10.28
N GLY A 71 -1.15 -9.07 -10.68
CA GLY A 71 -1.29 -10.33 -11.41
C GLY A 71 -0.58 -10.34 -12.77
N VAL A 72 -0.43 -9.18 -13.41
CA VAL A 72 0.33 -9.03 -14.66
C VAL A 72 1.84 -9.04 -14.38
N GLU A 73 2.31 -8.29 -13.38
CA GLU A 73 3.73 -8.23 -13.00
C GLU A 73 4.27 -9.61 -12.60
N ASN A 74 3.51 -10.38 -11.81
CA ASN A 74 3.87 -11.76 -11.44
C ASN A 74 3.97 -12.73 -12.62
N LYS A 75 3.29 -12.48 -13.75
CA LYS A 75 3.43 -13.30 -14.97
C LYS A 75 4.68 -12.96 -15.78
N VAL A 76 5.20 -11.74 -15.62
CA VAL A 76 6.41 -11.28 -16.32
C VAL A 76 7.68 -11.68 -15.54
N HIS A 77 7.59 -11.81 -14.22
CA HIS A 77 8.68 -12.35 -13.40
C HIS A 77 8.60 -13.88 -13.34
N TYR A 78 9.17 -14.57 -14.34
CA TYR A 78 9.46 -16.00 -14.20
C TYR A 78 10.39 -16.21 -13.00
N VAL A 79 9.95 -17.07 -12.07
CA VAL A 79 10.80 -17.61 -11.02
C VAL A 79 11.95 -18.36 -11.71
N ARG A 80 13.19 -17.88 -11.56
CA ARG A 80 14.36 -18.71 -11.83
C ARG A 80 14.42 -19.71 -10.68
N ILE A 81 13.83 -20.88 -10.90
CA ILE A 81 14.07 -22.05 -10.04
C ILE A 81 15.58 -22.27 -10.11
N GLY A 82 16.25 -22.08 -8.97
CA GLY A 82 17.68 -22.36 -8.88
C GLY A 82 17.89 -23.84 -9.14
N ASP A 83 18.59 -24.14 -10.22
CA ASP A 83 19.19 -25.45 -10.44
C ASP A 83 20.11 -25.73 -9.24
N SER A 84 19.78 -26.76 -8.48
CA SER A 84 20.71 -27.40 -7.56
C SER A 84 20.51 -28.90 -7.71
N ILE A 85 21.37 -29.45 -8.55
CA ILE A 85 21.67 -30.87 -8.74
C ILE A 85 22.52 -31.34 -7.56
#